data_AF-A0A919JYT9-F1
#
_entry.id   AF-A0A919JYT9-F1
#
_cell.length_a   1.000
_cell.length_b   1.000
_cell.length_c   1.000
_cell.angle_alpha   90.00
_cell.angle_beta   90.00
_cell.angle_gamma   90.00
#
_symmetry.space_group_name_H-M   'P 1'
#
loop_
_entity.id
_entity.type
_entity.pdbx_description
1 polymer ?
#
loop_
_entity_poly.entity_id
_entity_poly.type
_entity_poly.pdbx_seq_one_letter_code
_entity_poly.pdbx_strand_id
1 'polypeptide(L)'
;MTPSNEYVQARPTEDESLSALAELVGRRMAEGLWDLSARELGLNRPVTDSADLRRMAEHMMTMGDLMRVAGRSTKVRVITYEALSRTVAS
;
A
#
# COMPACT_ATOMS: atom_id res chain seq x y z
N MET A 1 26.49 -9.74 -22.23
CA MET A 1 25.73 -10.29 -21.08
C MET A 1 25.11 -9.10 -20.38
N THR A 2 23.89 -8.74 -20.77
CA THR A 2 23.12 -7.66 -20.12
C THR A 2 22.79 -8.15 -18.72
N PRO A 3 23.09 -7.43 -17.63
CA PRO A 3 22.69 -7.87 -16.31
C PRO A 3 21.16 -8.03 -16.31
N SER A 4 20.69 -9.22 -15.95
CA SER A 4 19.29 -9.45 -15.65
C SER A 4 18.87 -8.43 -14.61
N ASN A 5 17.86 -7.63 -14.92
CA ASN A 5 17.36 -6.57 -14.05
C ASN A 5 16.67 -7.20 -12.82
N GLU A 6 17.45 -7.72 -11.88
CA GLU A 6 17.01 -8.33 -10.61
C GLU A 6 16.41 -7.31 -9.63
N TYR A 7 16.30 -6.04 -10.02
CA TYR A 7 15.83 -4.94 -9.18
C TYR A 7 14.42 -4.44 -9.55
N VAL A 8 13.65 -5.17 -10.36
CA VAL A 8 12.24 -4.84 -10.59
C VAL A 8 11.47 -5.11 -9.28
N GLN A 9 11.29 -4.06 -8.49
CA GLN A 9 10.46 -4.15 -7.29
C GLN A 9 9.04 -4.54 -7.70
N ALA A 10 8.49 -5.58 -7.06
CA ALA A 10 7.11 -6.00 -7.28
C ALA A 10 6.14 -4.84 -7.00
N ARG A 11 5.11 -4.72 -7.86
CA ARG A 11 4.03 -3.75 -7.69
C ARG A 11 3.35 -3.98 -6.34
N PRO A 12 3.25 -2.96 -5.48
CA PRO A 12 2.51 -3.07 -4.22
C PRO A 12 1.05 -3.43 -4.47
N THR A 13 0.49 -4.30 -3.64
CA THR A 13 -0.89 -4.76 -3.75
C THR A 13 -1.71 -4.46 -2.49
N GLU A 14 -3.03 -4.38 -2.65
CA GLU A 14 -3.97 -4.31 -1.51
C GLU A 14 -3.75 -5.48 -0.54
N ASP A 15 -3.62 -6.71 -1.04
CA ASP A 15 -3.50 -7.90 -0.20
C ASP A 15 -2.29 -7.85 0.73
N GLU A 16 -1.15 -7.36 0.24
CA GLU A 16 0.04 -7.21 1.05
C GLU A 16 -0.11 -6.12 2.11
N SER A 17 -0.72 -4.99 1.76
CA SER A 17 -1.02 -3.91 2.71
C SER A 17 -2.02 -4.35 3.78
N LEU A 18 -3.06 -5.08 3.38
CA LEU A 18 -4.07 -5.62 4.27
C LEU A 18 -3.48 -6.70 5.19
N SER A 19 -2.56 -7.51 4.69
CA SER A 19 -1.85 -8.52 5.50
C SER A 19 -0.96 -7.85 6.54
N ALA A 20 -0.17 -6.86 6.16
CA ALA A 20 0.66 -6.09 7.09
C ALA A 20 -0.17 -5.36 8.16
N LEU A 21 -1.36 -4.86 7.79
CA LEU A 21 -2.29 -4.29 8.77
C LEU A 21 -2.84 -5.38 9.70
N ALA A 22 -3.23 -6.53 9.16
CA ALA A 22 -3.75 -7.66 9.94
C ALA A 22 -2.75 -8.19 10.99
N GLU A 23 -1.44 -8.09 10.73
CA GLU A 23 -0.40 -8.42 11.72
C GLU A 23 -0.43 -7.50 12.96
N LEU A 24 -0.90 -6.26 12.81
CA LEU A 24 -0.95 -5.28 13.91
C LEU A 24 -2.27 -5.29 14.67
N VAL A 25 -3.39 -5.46 13.97
CA VAL A 25 -4.73 -5.29 14.56
C VAL A 25 -5.62 -6.53 14.46
N GLY A 26 -5.11 -7.62 13.88
CA GLY A 26 -5.89 -8.82 13.59
C GLY A 26 -6.73 -8.69 12.31
N ARG A 27 -6.94 -9.83 11.63
CA ARG A 27 -7.52 -9.89 10.28
C ARG A 27 -8.89 -9.22 10.15
N ARG A 28 -9.83 -9.53 11.06
CA ARG A 28 -11.19 -8.99 11.01
C ARG A 28 -11.22 -7.47 11.15
N MET A 29 -10.37 -6.92 12.03
CA MET A 29 -10.30 -5.48 12.24
C MET A 29 -9.62 -4.80 11.05
N ALA A 30 -8.56 -5.40 10.51
CA ALA A 30 -7.87 -4.91 9.32
C ALA A 30 -8.81 -4.81 8.12
N GLU A 31 -9.61 -5.85 7.85
CA GLU A 31 -10.62 -5.83 6.78
C GLU A 31 -11.64 -4.71 6.97
N GLY A 32 -12.19 -4.57 8.17
CA GLY A 32 -13.17 -3.52 8.46
C GLY A 32 -12.60 -2.10 8.35
N LEU A 33 -11.38 -1.87 8.85
CA LEU A 33 -10.72 -0.57 8.77
C LEU A 33 -10.32 -0.24 7.33
N TRP A 34 -9.86 -1.23 6.55
CA TRP A 34 -9.55 -1.06 5.14
C TRP A 34 -10.81 -0.76 4.31
N ASP A 35 -11.90 -1.50 4.54
CA ASP A 35 -13.19 -1.23 3.90
C ASP A 35 -13.71 0.17 4.21
N LEU A 36 -13.62 0.59 5.47
CA LEU A 36 -14.03 1.93 5.87
C LEU A 36 -13.19 2.99 5.16
N SER A 37 -11.87 2.84 5.16
CA SER A 37 -10.93 3.76 4.51
C SER A 37 -11.20 3.87 3.00
N ALA A 38 -11.42 2.73 2.32
CA ALA A 38 -11.74 2.72 0.90
C ALA A 38 -13.06 3.45 0.61
N ARG A 39 -14.09 3.23 1.43
CA ARG A 39 -15.39 3.91 1.30
C ARG A 39 -15.28 5.42 1.55
N GLU A 40 -14.57 5.84 2.59
CA GLU A 40 -14.36 7.27 2.90
C GLU A 40 -13.60 8.01 1.79
N LEU A 41 -12.71 7.30 1.08
CA LEU A 41 -11.98 7.84 -0.06
C LEU A 41 -12.70 7.70 -1.41
N GLY A 42 -13.87 7.04 -1.45
CA GLY A 42 -14.63 6.76 -2.67
C GLY A 42 -13.92 5.78 -3.62
N LEU A 43 -13.12 4.86 -3.07
CA LEU A 43 -12.33 3.88 -3.82
C LEU A 43 -13.04 2.54 -3.95
N ASN A 44 -12.88 1.89 -5.10
CA ASN A 44 -13.32 0.51 -5.31
C ASN A 44 -12.24 -0.46 -4.84
N ARG A 45 -12.67 -1.58 -4.25
CA ARG A 45 -11.80 -2.71 -3.91
C ARG A 45 -11.84 -3.77 -5.02
N PRO A 46 -10.72 -4.48 -5.29
CA PRO A 46 -9.40 -4.24 -4.71
C PRO A 46 -8.76 -2.95 -5.26
N VAL A 47 -8.04 -2.23 -4.41
CA VAL A 47 -7.26 -1.05 -4.79
C VAL A 47 -6.01 -1.53 -5.53
N THR A 48 -5.98 -1.31 -6.84
CA THR A 48 -4.90 -1.81 -7.71
C THR A 48 -3.91 -0.73 -8.10
N ASP A 49 -4.33 0.53 -8.23
CA ASP A 49 -3.47 1.64 -8.63
C ASP A 49 -2.56 2.14 -7.49
N SER A 50 -1.32 2.52 -7.81
CA SER A 50 -0.35 2.96 -6.82
C SER A 50 -0.73 4.31 -6.19
N ALA A 51 -1.35 5.21 -6.94
CA ALA A 51 -1.79 6.49 -6.41
C ALA A 51 -2.93 6.30 -5.40
N ASP A 52 -3.86 5.40 -5.68
CA ASP A 52 -4.94 5.08 -4.75
C ASP A 52 -4.44 4.30 -3.51
N LEU A 53 -3.48 3.38 -3.67
CA LEU A 53 -2.81 2.75 -2.52
C LEU A 53 -2.06 3.78 -1.65
N ARG A 54 -1.46 4.80 -2.26
CA ARG A 54 -0.86 5.92 -1.53
C ARG A 54 -1.90 6.73 -0.78
N ARG A 55 -3.06 7.03 -1.39
CA ARG A 55 -4.17 7.72 -0.74
C ARG A 55 -4.72 6.94 0.45
N MET A 56 -4.90 5.63 0.30
CA MET A 56 -5.26 4.71 1.38
C MET A 56 -4.25 4.80 2.53
N ALA A 57 -2.95 4.70 2.22
CA ALA A 57 -1.89 4.76 3.20
C ALA A 57 -1.86 6.09 3.97
N GLU A 58 -2.01 7.22 3.27
CA GLU A 58 -2.06 8.55 3.87
C GLU A 58 -3.29 8.74 4.76
N HIS A 59 -4.44 8.21 4.34
CA HIS A 59 -5.66 8.23 5.15
C HIS A 59 -5.54 7.38 6.41
N MET A 60 -5.03 6.15 6.32
CA MET A 60 -4.81 5.30 7.50
C MET A 60 -3.92 5.97 8.56
N MET A 61 -2.95 6.79 8.14
CA MET A 61 -2.08 7.52 9.05
C MET A 61 -2.79 8.55 9.93
N THR A 62 -4.03 8.93 9.61
CA THR A 62 -4.86 9.84 10.41
C THR A 62 -5.75 9.12 11.42
N MET A 63 -5.90 7.79 11.33
CA MET A 63 -6.90 7.03 12.11
C MET A 63 -6.42 6.57 13.50
N GLY A 64 -5.10 6.42 13.71
CA GLY A 64 -4.54 5.96 14.98
C GLY A 64 -3.11 5.44 14.85
N ASP A 65 -2.47 5.09 15.97
CA ASP A 65 -1.04 4.78 15.98
C ASP A 65 -0.68 3.49 15.22
N LEU A 66 -1.42 2.39 15.43
CA LEU A 66 -1.19 1.13 14.70
C LEU A 66 -1.48 1.28 13.21
N MET A 67 -2.56 1.99 12.86
CA MET A 67 -2.90 2.32 11.47
C MET A 67 -1.83 3.17 10.81
N ARG A 68 -1.23 4.10 11.56
CA ARG A 68 -0.12 4.93 11.07
C ARG A 68 1.14 4.13 10.78
N VAL A 69 1.44 3.09 11.56
CA VAL A 69 2.57 2.18 11.27
C VAL A 69 2.33 1.45 9.95
N ALA A 70 1.17 0.80 9.78
CA ALA A 70 0.80 0.10 8.54
C ALA A 70 0.74 1.04 7.33
N GLY A 71 0.17 2.24 7.51
CA GLY A 71 0.09 3.28 6.48
C GLY A 71 1.48 3.74 6.04
N ARG A 72 2.41 4.02 6.97
CA ARG A 72 3.80 4.36 6.62
C ARG A 72 4.49 3.26 5.83
N SER A 73 4.35 2.01 6.28
CA SER A 73 4.93 0.84 5.58
C SER A 73 4.42 0.74 4.14
N THR A 74 3.11 0.83 3.94
CA THR A 74 2.49 0.83 2.61
C THR A 74 2.98 2.00 1.76
N LYS A 75 3.00 3.21 2.31
CA LYS A 75 3.45 4.41 1.59
C LYS A 75 4.89 4.31 1.12
N VAL A 76 5.80 3.78 1.95
CA VAL A 76 7.20 3.56 1.56
C VAL A 76 7.27 2.61 0.36
N ARG A 77 6.60 1.46 0.42
CA ARG A 77 6.58 0.48 -0.68
C ARG A 77 6.09 1.07 -1.99
N VAL A 78 5.02 1.88 -1.93
CA VAL A 78 4.47 2.60 -3.09
C VAL A 78 5.47 3.60 -3.66
N ILE A 79 6.05 4.47 -2.83
CA ILE A 79 7.01 5.48 -3.30
C ILE A 79 8.25 4.83 -3.90
N THR A 80 8.78 3.76 -3.30
CA THR A 80 9.94 3.05 -3.83
C THR A 80 9.61 2.41 -5.18
N TYR A 81 8.44 1.78 -5.32
CA TYR A 81 8.00 1.19 -6.59
C TYR A 81 7.87 2.25 -7.69
N GLU A 82 7.23 3.38 -7.38
CA GLU A 82 7.06 4.48 -8.33
C GLU A 82 8.40 5.11 -8.74
N ALA A 83 9.34 5.25 -7.79
CA ALA A 83 10.68 5.76 -8.07
C ALA A 83 11.46 4.84 -9.02
N LEU A 84 11.48 3.54 -8.73
CA LEU A 84 12.18 2.56 -9.56
C LEU A 84 11.52 2.39 -10.93
N SER A 85 10.18 2.42 -11.00
CA SER A 85 9.44 2.32 -12.26
C SER A 85 9.76 3.50 -13.20
N ARG A 86 9.93 4.72 -12.66
CA ARG A 86 10.37 5.88 -13.45
C ARG A 86 11.78 5.73 -13.99
N THR A 87 12.69 5.12 -13.23
CA THR A 87 14.08 4.90 -13.66
C THR A 87 14.17 3.87 -14.78
N VAL A 88 13.34 2.82 -14.76
CA VAL A 88 13.34 1.77 -15.81
C VAL A 88 12.65 2.22 -17.10
N ALA A 89 11.70 3.16 -17.01
CA ALA A 89 10.97 3.69 -18.17
C ALA A 89 11.71 4.83 -18.91
N SER A 90 12.81 5.32 -18.35
CA SER A 90 13.68 6.36 -18.94
C SER A 90 14.81 5.75 -19.75
#